data_AF-A0A5M9JXG2-F1
#
_entry.id   AF-A0A5M9JXG2-F1
#
_cell.length_a   1.000
_cell.length_b   1.000
_cell.length_c   1.000
_cell.angle_alpha   90.00
_cell.angle_beta   90.00
_cell.angle_gamma   90.00
#
_symmetry.space_group_name_H-M   'P 1'
#
loop_
_entity.id
_entity.type
_entity.pdbx_description
1 polymer ?
#
loop_
_entity_poly.entity_id
_entity_poly.type
_entity_poly.pdbx_seq_one_letter_code
_entity_poly.pdbx_strand_id
1 'polypeptide(L)'
;MKVLILGLGRTGTASMRAAMRELGYVDTYHMMSASIENPPDCLLWRDAFDAKYHNGPAFTRADWDQLLGHCQAVCDWPAVAFAPELIAAYPEAKIILTNRDVDSWHASTLKTVNWA
;
A
#
# COMPACT_ATOMS: atom_id res chain seq x y z
N MET A 1 0.89 3.86 11.95
CA MET A 1 1.90 3.59 10.90
C MET A 1 3.33 3.79 11.41
N LYS A 2 4.25 2.86 11.13
CA LYS A 2 5.69 2.95 11.47
C LYS A 2 6.60 2.83 10.23
N VAL A 3 6.18 2.07 9.21
CA VAL A 3 6.97 1.84 7.99
C VAL A 3 6.08 1.93 6.74
N LEU A 4 6.50 2.72 5.77
CA LEU A 4 5.90 2.82 4.44
C LEU A 4 6.78 2.09 3.43
N ILE A 5 6.29 0.99 2.86
CA ILE A 5 7.01 0.22 1.84
C ILE A 5 6.42 0.58 0.48
N LEU A 6 7.01 1.57 -0.16
CA LEU A 6 6.46 2.28 -1.34
C LEU A 6 6.98 1.72 -2.67
N GLY A 7 7.32 0.43 -2.69
CA GLY A 7 7.62 -0.28 -3.94
C GLY A 7 6.35 -0.75 -4.64
N LEU A 8 6.35 -0.69 -5.98
CA LEU A 8 5.23 -1.18 -6.79
C LEU A 8 5.00 -2.68 -6.58
N GLY A 9 3.77 -3.12 -6.86
CA GLY A 9 3.47 -4.55 -6.98
C GLY A 9 4.49 -5.26 -7.88
N ARG A 10 4.78 -6.51 -7.55
CA ARG A 10 5.80 -7.37 -8.24
C ARG A 10 7.27 -6.98 -8.00
N THR A 11 7.53 -6.07 -7.07
CA THR A 11 8.90 -5.76 -6.58
C THR A 11 9.25 -6.47 -5.25
N GLY A 12 8.52 -7.53 -4.90
CA GLY A 12 8.77 -8.32 -3.68
C GLY A 12 7.89 -7.94 -2.48
N THR A 13 6.77 -7.25 -2.70
CA THR A 13 5.85 -6.78 -1.65
C THR A 13 5.33 -7.89 -0.74
N ALA A 14 5.00 -9.07 -1.28
CA ALA A 14 4.56 -10.21 -0.48
C ALA A 14 5.66 -10.74 0.46
N SER A 15 6.90 -10.82 -0.03
CA SER A 15 8.06 -11.19 0.80
C SER A 15 8.35 -10.12 1.84
N MET A 16 8.20 -8.83 1.49
CA MET A 16 8.31 -7.74 2.46
C MET A 16 7.26 -7.85 3.57
N ARG A 17 6.00 -8.17 3.23
CA ARG A 17 4.95 -8.41 4.24
C ARG A 17 5.32 -9.54 5.19
N ALA A 18 5.85 -10.65 4.66
CA ALA A 18 6.31 -11.77 5.47
C ALA A 18 7.49 -11.38 6.39
N ALA A 19 8.51 -10.70 5.84
CA ALA A 19 9.66 -10.23 6.60
C ALA A 19 9.27 -9.23 7.70
N MET A 20 8.33 -8.31 7.42
CA MET A 20 7.81 -7.38 8.42
C MET A 20 7.14 -8.13 9.59
N ARG A 21 6.39 -9.18 9.30
CA ARG A 21 5.79 -10.04 10.33
C ARG A 21 6.84 -10.72 11.20
N GLU A 22 7.92 -11.25 10.60
CA GLU A 22 9.05 -11.83 11.34
C GLU A 22 9.75 -10.80 12.25
N LEU A 23 9.82 -9.55 11.81
CA LEU A 23 10.39 -8.43 12.57
C LEU A 23 9.42 -7.85 13.62
N GLY A 24 8.23 -8.46 13.82
CA GLY A 24 7.25 -8.03 14.82
C GLY A 24 6.28 -6.92 14.37
N TYR A 25 6.23 -6.60 13.07
CA TYR A 25 5.22 -5.74 12.46
C TYR A 25 4.08 -6.62 11.94
N VAL A 26 3.34 -7.23 12.85
CA VAL A 26 2.34 -8.27 12.53
C VAL A 26 1.23 -7.71 11.65
N ASP A 27 0.77 -6.49 11.95
CA ASP A 27 -0.23 -5.78 11.15
C ASP A 27 0.44 -5.00 10.01
N THR A 28 0.90 -5.74 9.00
CA THR A 28 1.42 -5.19 7.74
C THR A 28 0.38 -5.32 6.63
N TYR A 29 -0.19 -4.17 6.24
CA TYR A 29 -1.20 -4.08 5.19
C TYR A 29 -0.59 -4.37 3.82
N HIS A 30 -1.33 -5.10 2.99
CA HIS A 30 -0.95 -5.47 1.62
C HIS A 30 -2.20 -5.50 0.74
N MET A 31 -2.05 -5.55 -0.58
CA MET A 31 -3.17 -5.75 -1.52
C MET A 31 -4.12 -6.90 -1.13
N MET A 32 -3.60 -7.98 -0.54
CA MET A 32 -4.40 -9.13 -0.10
C MET A 32 -5.38 -8.77 1.02
N SER A 33 -5.06 -7.75 1.81
CA SER A 33 -5.92 -7.23 2.87
C SER A 33 -7.21 -6.68 2.29
N ALA A 34 -7.13 -5.82 1.26
CA ALA A 34 -8.32 -5.29 0.59
C ALA A 34 -9.00 -6.31 -0.34
N SER A 35 -8.27 -7.24 -0.95
CA SER A 35 -8.85 -8.13 -1.97
C SER A 35 -9.43 -9.45 -1.43
N ILE A 36 -8.94 -9.92 -0.28
CA ILE A 36 -9.29 -11.25 0.25
C ILE A 36 -9.66 -11.17 1.74
N GLU A 37 -8.85 -10.51 2.57
CA GLU A 37 -8.95 -10.62 4.03
C GLU A 37 -10.04 -9.72 4.62
N ASN A 38 -10.18 -8.50 4.10
CA ASN A 38 -11.21 -7.52 4.47
C ASN A 38 -11.71 -6.73 3.25
N PRO A 39 -12.51 -7.35 2.35
CA PRO A 39 -13.03 -6.71 1.14
C PRO A 39 -13.71 -5.33 1.32
N PRO A 40 -14.41 -5.04 2.44
CA PRO A 40 -14.98 -3.72 2.69
C PRO A 40 -13.98 -2.55 2.66
N ASP A 41 -12.69 -2.78 2.89
CA ASP A 41 -11.65 -1.75 2.75
C ASP A 41 -11.63 -1.12 1.35
N CYS A 42 -12.08 -1.85 0.32
CA CYS A 42 -12.20 -1.33 -1.04
C CYS A 42 -13.10 -0.09 -1.12
N LEU A 43 -14.06 0.08 -0.21
CA LEU A 43 -14.92 1.27 -0.16
C LEU A 43 -14.12 2.51 0.26
N LEU A 44 -13.28 2.39 1.30
CA LEU A 44 -12.41 3.48 1.77
C LEU A 44 -11.31 3.78 0.75
N TRP A 45 -10.76 2.76 0.10
CA TRP A 45 -9.82 2.95 -1.00
C TRP A 45 -10.46 3.69 -2.18
N ARG A 46 -11.69 3.33 -2.57
CA ARG A 46 -12.44 4.05 -3.60
C ARG A 46 -12.61 5.52 -3.22
N ASP A 47 -13.03 5.81 -1.99
CA ASP A 47 -13.25 7.19 -1.54
C ASP A 47 -11.92 7.99 -1.58
N ALA A 48 -10.78 7.35 -1.25
CA ALA A 48 -9.46 7.96 -1.40
C ALA A 48 -9.07 8.21 -2.87
N PHE A 49 -9.40 7.30 -3.78
CA PHE A 49 -9.20 7.49 -5.22
C PHE A 49 -10.08 8.62 -5.77
N ASP A 50 -11.35 8.68 -5.36
CA ASP A 50 -12.26 9.75 -5.74
C ASP A 50 -11.75 11.11 -5.25
N ALA A 51 -11.28 11.19 -4.01
CA ALA A 51 -10.63 12.38 -3.47
C ALA A 51 -9.44 12.83 -4.34
N LYS A 52 -8.57 11.89 -4.71
CA LYS A 52 -7.33 12.18 -5.45
C LYS A 52 -7.55 12.54 -6.91
N TYR A 53 -8.46 11.86 -7.61
CA TYR A 53 -8.60 11.95 -9.07
C TYR A 53 -9.87 12.67 -9.53
N HIS A 54 -10.82 12.95 -8.63
CA HIS A 54 -12.09 13.61 -8.95
C HIS A 54 -12.31 14.92 -8.17
N ASN A 55 -11.21 15.62 -7.84
CA ASN A 55 -11.21 16.93 -7.14
C ASN A 55 -11.94 16.92 -5.79
N GLY A 56 -11.92 15.80 -5.07
CA GLY A 56 -12.43 15.75 -3.71
C GLY A 56 -11.43 16.34 -2.70
N PRO A 57 -11.86 16.53 -1.43
CA PRO A 57 -10.95 16.96 -0.38
C PRO A 57 -9.88 15.89 -0.14
N ALA A 58 -8.61 16.31 -0.03
CA ALA A 58 -7.53 15.39 0.26
C ALA A 58 -7.76 14.67 1.59
N PHE A 59 -7.49 13.36 1.62
CA PHE A 59 -7.57 12.57 2.85
C PHE A 59 -6.63 13.13 3.92
N THR A 60 -7.18 13.36 5.10
CA THR A 60 -6.44 13.72 6.30
C THR A 60 -5.85 12.46 6.95
N ARG A 61 -4.96 12.64 7.93
CA ARG A 61 -4.50 11.52 8.77
C ARG A 61 -5.66 10.74 9.41
N ALA A 62 -6.72 11.42 9.83
CA ALA A 62 -7.87 10.75 10.45
C ALA A 62 -8.61 9.84 9.46
N ASP A 63 -8.68 10.23 8.18
CA ASP A 63 -9.25 9.41 7.12
C ASP A 63 -8.36 8.19 6.84
N TRP A 64 -7.03 8.40 6.79
CA TRP A 64 -6.08 7.29 6.67
C TRP A 64 -6.11 6.35 7.88
N ASP A 65 -6.28 6.87 9.09
CA ASP A 65 -6.31 6.07 10.32
C ASP A 65 -7.56 5.19 10.41
N GLN A 66 -8.68 5.56 9.77
CA GLN A 66 -9.84 4.67 9.64
C GLN A 66 -9.50 3.39 8.86
N LEU A 67 -8.60 3.48 7.88
CA LEU A 67 -8.22 2.37 7.01
C LEU A 67 -6.95 1.64 7.50
N LEU A 68 -5.93 2.40 7.88
CA LEU A 68 -4.57 1.92 8.16
C LEU A 68 -4.11 2.20 9.61
N GLY A 69 -4.96 2.80 10.46
CA GLY A 69 -4.56 3.24 11.80
C GLY A 69 -4.15 2.10 12.71
N HIS A 70 -4.73 0.92 12.51
CA HIS A 70 -4.36 -0.31 13.20
C HIS A 70 -3.07 -0.95 12.64
N CYS A 71 -2.63 -0.57 11.44
CA CYS A 71 -1.47 -1.14 10.79
C CYS A 71 -0.15 -0.50 11.25
N GLN A 72 0.86 -1.35 11.43
CA GLN A 72 2.22 -0.92 11.75
C GLN A 72 3.04 -0.64 10.48
N ALA A 73 2.73 -1.30 9.37
CA ALA A 73 3.37 -1.07 8.08
C ALA A 73 2.36 -1.24 6.93
N VAL A 74 2.69 -0.70 5.76
CA VAL A 74 1.88 -0.85 4.55
C VAL A 74 2.77 -1.05 3.32
N CYS A 75 2.33 -1.91 2.41
CA CYS A 75 3.01 -2.20 1.15
C CYS A 75 2.01 -2.50 0.03
N ASP A 76 2.51 -2.49 -1.21
CA ASP A 76 1.76 -2.84 -2.43
C ASP A 76 0.59 -1.89 -2.76
N TRP A 77 -0.18 -2.27 -3.77
CA TRP A 77 -1.46 -1.67 -4.11
C TRP A 77 -2.51 -1.92 -3.01
N PRO A 78 -3.45 -0.98 -2.78
CA PRO A 78 -3.56 0.34 -3.42
C PRO A 78 -2.65 1.42 -2.82
N ALA A 79 -2.07 1.20 -1.65
CA ALA A 79 -1.35 2.22 -0.88
C ALA A 79 -0.20 2.90 -1.63
N VAL A 80 0.51 2.18 -2.51
CA VAL A 80 1.62 2.75 -3.30
C VAL A 80 1.16 3.92 -4.20
N ALA A 81 -0.10 3.95 -4.63
CA ALA A 81 -0.65 5.09 -5.40
C ALA A 81 -0.77 6.37 -4.56
N PHE A 82 -0.71 6.28 -3.24
CA PHE A 82 -0.86 7.38 -2.30
C PHE A 82 0.45 7.71 -1.57
N ALA A 83 1.59 7.38 -2.17
CA ALA A 83 2.90 7.61 -1.55
C ALA A 83 3.09 9.04 -1.00
N PRO A 84 2.84 10.14 -1.76
CA PRO A 84 2.96 11.49 -1.21
C PRO A 84 2.02 11.76 -0.03
N GLU A 85 0.76 11.32 -0.14
CA GLU A 85 -0.28 11.55 0.88
C GLU A 85 0.02 10.78 2.16
N LEU A 86 0.47 9.54 2.06
CA LEU A 86 0.85 8.71 3.19
C LEU A 86 2.14 9.21 3.86
N ILE A 87 3.12 9.70 3.09
CA ILE A 87 4.32 10.34 3.65
C ILE A 87 3.93 11.61 4.42
N ALA A 88 3.03 12.43 3.88
CA ALA A 88 2.55 13.64 4.54
C ALA A 88 1.71 13.33 5.80
N ALA A 89 0.87 12.28 5.75
CA ALA A 89 0.05 11.86 6.87
C ALA A 89 0.88 11.23 8.00
N TYR A 90 1.92 10.47 7.66
CA TYR A 90 2.78 9.73 8.60
C TYR A 90 4.26 10.16 8.50
N PRO A 91 4.59 11.43 8.82
CA PRO A 91 5.95 11.96 8.66
C PRO A 91 6.99 11.26 9.56
N GLU A 92 6.55 10.58 10.61
CA GLU A 92 7.40 9.79 11.50
C GLU A 92 7.78 8.41 10.93
N ALA A 93 7.06 7.94 9.91
CA ALA A 93 7.25 6.60 9.37
C ALA A 93 8.57 6.50 8.58
N LYS A 94 9.27 5.38 8.73
CA LYS A 94 10.43 5.05 7.89
C LYS A 94 9.95 4.63 6.50
N ILE A 95 10.70 5.00 5.47
CA ILE A 95 10.35 4.68 4.07
C ILE A 95 11.30 3.61 3.55
N ILE A 96 10.74 2.58 2.92
CA ILE A 96 11.46 1.56 2.16
C ILE A 96 10.94 1.61 0.73
N LEU A 97 11.83 1.68 -0.25
CA LEU A 97 11.49 1.57 -1.66
C LEU A 97 12.10 0.28 -2.22
N THR A 98 11.27 -0.74 -2.45
CA THR A 98 11.71 -1.94 -3.17
C THR A 98 11.70 -1.69 -4.66
N ASN A 99 12.74 -2.14 -5.35
CA ASN A 99 12.88 -2.04 -6.79
C ASN A 99 13.47 -3.34 -7.37
N ARG A 100 13.45 -3.44 -8.69
CA ARG A 100 14.10 -4.50 -9.47
C ARG A 100 14.30 -3.99 -10.90
N ASP A 101 15.05 -4.76 -11.69
CA ASP A 101 15.18 -4.51 -13.12
C ASP A 101 13.81 -4.37 -13.82
N VAL A 102 13.68 -3.36 -14.68
CA VAL A 102 12.39 -2.93 -15.26
C VAL A 102 11.80 -3.98 -16.21
N ASP A 103 12.63 -4.65 -17.00
CA ASP A 103 12.17 -5.66 -17.95
C ASP A 103 11.68 -6.91 -17.20
N SER A 104 12.43 -7.32 -16.17
CA SER A 104 12.03 -8.41 -15.29
C SER A 104 10.76 -8.10 -14.49
N TRP A 105 10.59 -6.84 -14.05
CA TRP A 105 9.37 -6.38 -13.39
C TRP A 105 8.19 -6.43 -14.34
N HIS A 106 8.31 -5.85 -15.53
CA HIS A 106 7.26 -5.81 -16.53
C HIS A 106 6.81 -7.22 -16.94
N ALA A 107 7.76 -8.12 -17.21
CA ALA A 107 7.46 -9.52 -17.49
C ALA A 107 6.74 -10.23 -16.32
N SER A 108 7.05 -9.88 -15.06
CA SER A 108 6.36 -10.41 -13.88
C SER A 108 4.95 -9.84 -13.74
N THR A 109 4.78 -8.55 -14.02
CA THR A 109 3.51 -7.83 -14.00
C THR A 109 2.53 -8.42 -15.00
N LEU A 110 2.96 -8.59 -16.26
CA LEU A 110 2.13 -9.18 -17.32
C LEU A 110 1.65 -10.60 -17.00
N LYS A 111 2.42 -11.37 -16.24
CA LYS A 111 2.06 -12.76 -15.87
C LYS A 111 1.10 -12.86 -14.70
N THR A 112 0.92 -11.82 -13.88
CA THR A 112 0.23 -11.96 -12.58
C THR A 112 -0.85 -10.93 -12.33
N VAL A 113 -0.67 -9.68 -12.78
CA VAL A 113 -1.57 -8.58 -12.46
C VAL A 113 -2.16 -7.92 -13.71
N ASN A 114 -1.75 -8.37 -14.90
CA ASN A 114 -2.40 -7.97 -16.15
C ASN A 114 -3.64 -8.82 -16.39
N TRP A 115 -4.79 -8.18 -16.42
CA TRP A 115 -6.10 -8.81 -16.68
C TRP A 115 -6.60 -8.52 -18.10
N ALA A 116 -5.72 -8.03 -18.97
CA ALA A 116 -5.98 -7.79 -20.40
C ALA A 116 -5.83 -9.07 -21.22
#